data_AF-A0A4V5NHK7-F1
#
_entry.id   AF-A0A4V5NHK7-F1
#
_cell.length_a   1.000
_cell.length_b   1.000
_cell.length_c   1.000
_cell.angle_alpha   90.00
_cell.angle_beta   90.00
_cell.angle_gamma   90.00
#
_symmetry.space_group_name_H-M   'P 1'
#
loop_
_entity.id
_entity.type
_entity.pdbx_description
1 polymer ?
#
loop_
_entity_poly.entity_id
_entity_poly.type
_entity_poly.pdbx_seq_one_letter_code
_entity_poly.pdbx_strand_id
1 'polypeptide(L)'
;MASKSRIWSTDYLLSAPTSKLTKVDLQTVLTDSRAWSSLTSEQQQHLAAQVSDSATEVTDGNPLPSNFGPHLRQFQEDLAEGKFKSDWQYEAQEAAKDRANGKYDEWKEKEMEVFWGQLQKLPAGSLAGESSKIKLAEMIAAGCFQVGDVWAYARTFKRDDGTKVLVEKEVILKEIDTDLALVFGVPAGRKKFPDADDTEYSLNGNPAGLGNFIVALDGRISKLPNGNAWKDYRVLRANQDMGTLFDVREAFWARQ
;
A
#
# COMPACT_ATOMS: atom_id res chain seq x y z
N MET A 1 48.13 -0.05 -17.68
CA MET A 1 46.86 0.08 -16.92
C MET A 1 46.63 -1.24 -16.20
N ALA A 2 46.71 -1.27 -14.86
CA ALA A 2 46.46 -2.49 -14.11
C ALA A 2 44.99 -2.89 -14.28
N SER A 3 44.74 -4.14 -14.71
CA SER A 3 43.40 -4.72 -14.75
C SER A 3 42.81 -4.64 -13.33
N LYS A 4 41.86 -3.73 -13.11
CA LYS A 4 41.12 -3.66 -11.85
C LYS A 4 40.43 -5.02 -11.70
N SER A 5 40.76 -5.76 -10.65
CA SER A 5 40.13 -7.03 -10.36
C SER A 5 38.61 -6.89 -10.42
N ARG A 6 37.90 -7.88 -10.98
CA ARG A 6 36.43 -7.88 -11.18
C ARG A 6 35.64 -7.35 -9.97
N ILE A 7 36.12 -7.58 -8.75
CA ILE A 7 35.51 -7.10 -7.51
C ILE A 7 35.47 -5.57 -7.33
N TRP A 8 36.26 -4.81 -8.11
CA TRP A 8 36.33 -3.35 -8.10
C TRP A 8 35.83 -2.73 -9.42
N SER A 9 35.19 -3.50 -10.29
CA SER A 9 34.49 -2.92 -11.44
C SER A 9 33.23 -2.20 -10.97
N THR A 10 32.88 -1.12 -11.65
CA THR A 10 31.65 -0.33 -11.37
C THR A 10 30.43 -1.22 -11.38
N ASP A 11 30.32 -2.07 -12.40
CA ASP A 11 29.16 -2.94 -12.58
C ASP A 11 29.03 -3.93 -11.44
N TYR A 12 30.13 -4.55 -11.00
CA TYR A 12 30.10 -5.50 -9.89
C TYR A 12 29.78 -4.79 -8.57
N LEU A 13 30.36 -3.61 -8.35
CA LEU A 13 30.14 -2.86 -7.11
C LEU A 13 28.68 -2.42 -6.95
N LEU A 14 28.01 -2.03 -8.04
CA LEU A 14 26.65 -1.48 -8.02
C LEU A 14 25.54 -2.51 -8.23
N SER A 15 25.86 -3.74 -8.66
CA SER A 15 24.84 -4.77 -8.94
C SER A 15 24.94 -6.03 -8.08
N ALA A 16 26.14 -6.35 -7.55
CA ALA A 16 26.33 -7.60 -6.83
C ALA A 16 25.91 -7.47 -5.36
N PRO A 17 25.08 -8.38 -4.81
CA PRO A 17 24.72 -8.37 -3.39
C PRO A 17 25.91 -8.68 -2.46
N THR A 18 26.94 -9.32 -3.02
CA THR A 18 28.21 -9.59 -2.33
C THR A 18 29.25 -8.49 -2.51
N SER A 19 28.86 -7.36 -3.13
CA SER A 19 29.70 -6.18 -3.29
C SER A 19 30.26 -5.71 -1.95
N LYS A 20 31.46 -5.13 -1.97
CA LYS A 20 32.04 -4.51 -0.78
C LYS A 20 31.24 -3.30 -0.30
N LEU A 21 30.42 -2.69 -1.17
CA LEU A 21 29.56 -1.55 -0.83
C LEU A 21 28.47 -1.91 0.19
N THR A 22 28.08 -3.18 0.33
CA THR A 22 27.06 -3.59 1.32
C THR A 22 27.60 -3.66 2.75
N LYS A 23 28.93 -3.65 2.93
CA LYS A 23 29.58 -3.83 4.24
C LYS A 23 30.33 -2.58 4.73
N VAL A 24 30.58 -1.63 3.85
CA VAL A 24 31.34 -0.41 4.16
C VAL A 24 30.38 0.69 4.60
N ASP A 25 30.76 1.51 5.56
CA ASP A 25 29.99 2.70 5.90
C ASP A 25 30.13 3.77 4.79
N LEU A 26 29.15 3.78 3.87
CA LEU A 26 29.16 4.69 2.73
C LEU A 26 28.99 6.15 3.15
N GLN A 27 28.32 6.42 4.28
CA GLN A 27 28.15 7.78 4.75
C GLN A 27 29.51 8.35 5.16
N THR A 28 30.29 7.61 5.95
CA THR A 28 31.63 8.05 6.34
C THR A 28 32.56 8.21 5.13
N VAL A 29 32.49 7.32 4.14
CA VAL A 29 33.32 7.39 2.93
C VAL A 29 32.96 8.58 2.05
N LEU A 30 31.67 8.85 1.84
CA LEU A 30 31.19 9.91 0.95
C LEU A 30 31.20 11.30 1.60
N THR A 31 31.16 11.37 2.94
CA THR A 31 31.31 12.63 3.68
C THR A 31 32.78 13.04 3.86
N ASP A 32 33.74 12.15 3.61
CA ASP A 32 35.17 12.48 3.65
C ASP A 32 35.55 13.47 2.53
N SER A 33 36.17 14.59 2.90
CA SER A 33 36.62 15.62 1.93
C SER A 33 37.60 15.06 0.89
N ARG A 34 38.35 14.01 1.25
CA ARG A 34 39.26 13.33 0.33
C ARG A 34 38.52 12.65 -0.81
N ALA A 35 37.32 12.12 -0.57
CA ALA A 35 36.51 11.47 -1.59
C ALA A 35 36.09 12.49 -2.67
N TRP A 36 35.66 13.68 -2.26
CA TRP A 36 35.31 14.75 -3.21
C TRP A 36 36.53 15.27 -3.98
N SER A 37 37.67 15.47 -3.29
CA SER A 37 38.91 15.93 -3.93
C SER A 37 39.54 14.92 -4.90
N SER A 38 39.15 13.65 -4.81
CA SER A 38 39.65 12.59 -5.70
C SER A 38 38.98 12.59 -7.07
N LEU A 39 37.90 13.35 -7.24
CA LEU A 39 37.15 13.47 -8.49
C LEU A 39 37.72 14.58 -9.38
N THR A 40 37.57 14.43 -10.70
CA THR A 40 37.92 15.50 -11.63
C THR A 40 36.88 16.62 -11.59
N SER A 41 37.26 17.83 -12.04
CA SER A 41 36.34 18.98 -12.09
C SER A 41 35.08 18.71 -12.92
N GLU A 42 35.19 17.93 -14.00
CA GLU A 42 34.04 17.50 -14.82
C GLU A 42 33.09 16.57 -14.05
N GLN A 43 33.64 15.61 -13.30
CA GLN A 43 32.84 14.69 -12.47
C GLN A 43 32.13 15.43 -11.34
N GLN A 44 32.83 16.39 -10.72
CA GLN A 44 32.25 17.24 -9.67
C GLN A 44 31.08 18.06 -10.20
N GLN A 45 31.22 18.69 -11.38
CA GLN A 45 30.13 19.43 -12.02
C GLN A 45 28.94 18.53 -12.38
N HIS A 46 29.21 17.34 -12.94
CA HIS A 46 28.16 16.38 -13.29
C HIS A 46 27.38 15.91 -12.05
N LEU A 47 28.08 15.58 -10.96
CA LEU A 47 27.43 15.17 -9.71
C LEU A 47 26.64 16.32 -9.07
N ALA A 48 27.19 17.55 -9.08
CA ALA A 48 26.49 18.71 -8.55
C ALA A 48 25.17 18.98 -9.30
N ALA A 49 25.14 18.81 -10.62
CA ALA A 49 23.93 18.96 -11.44
C ALA A 49 22.85 17.91 -11.14
N GLN A 50 23.22 16.71 -10.66
CA GLN A 50 22.26 15.65 -10.32
C GLN A 50 21.62 15.84 -8.94
N VAL A 51 22.22 16.65 -8.06
CA VAL A 51 21.74 16.88 -6.69
C VAL A 51 20.86 18.14 -6.60
N SER A 52 20.97 19.07 -7.56
CA SER A 52 20.31 20.38 -7.48
C SER A 52 18.97 20.45 -8.23
N ASP A 53 17.89 20.11 -7.54
CA ASP A 53 16.54 20.67 -7.83
C ASP A 53 15.81 21.11 -6.54
N SER A 54 16.47 21.03 -5.38
CA SER A 54 15.92 21.49 -4.11
C SER A 54 17.02 22.19 -3.32
N ALA A 55 16.93 23.52 -3.28
CA ALA A 55 17.83 24.41 -2.58
C ALA A 55 18.13 23.90 -1.16
N THR A 56 19.33 23.37 -0.96
CA THR A 56 19.92 23.21 0.37
C THR A 56 21.35 23.71 0.30
N GLU A 57 21.71 24.54 1.27
CA GLU A 57 22.98 25.25 1.36
C GLU A 57 24.15 24.25 1.25
N VAL A 58 24.84 24.30 0.11
CA VAL A 58 26.11 23.61 -0.08
C VAL A 58 27.12 24.30 0.85
N THR A 59 27.29 23.73 2.03
CA THR A 59 28.26 24.20 3.02
C THR A 59 29.58 23.48 2.78
N ASP A 60 30.65 24.26 2.61
CA ASP A 60 32.05 23.85 2.61
C ASP A 60 32.40 22.54 1.88
N GLY A 61 32.44 22.61 0.56
CA GLY A 61 33.23 21.67 -0.24
C GLY A 61 32.72 20.22 -0.33
N ASN A 62 31.53 19.93 0.18
CA ASN A 62 30.82 18.67 -0.05
C ASN A 62 29.40 18.95 -0.57
N PRO A 63 29.03 18.48 -1.77
CA PRO A 63 27.69 18.72 -2.33
C PRO A 63 26.61 17.79 -1.77
N LEU A 64 26.94 16.84 -0.89
CA LEU A 64 25.94 15.91 -0.37
C LEU A 64 25.04 16.60 0.67
N PRO A 65 23.71 16.48 0.54
CA PRO A 65 22.77 17.02 1.52
C PRO A 65 23.01 16.46 2.93
N SER A 66 22.76 17.27 3.95
CA SER A 66 22.91 16.85 5.36
C SER A 66 22.01 15.65 5.74
N ASN A 67 20.94 15.41 4.99
CA ASN A 67 20.00 14.30 5.16
C ASN A 67 20.25 13.12 4.20
N PHE A 68 21.43 12.99 3.59
CA PHE A 68 21.71 11.93 2.60
C PHE A 68 21.92 10.53 3.22
N GLY A 69 22.20 10.44 4.52
CA GLY A 69 22.49 9.19 5.23
C GLY A 69 21.41 8.09 5.12
N PRO A 70 20.11 8.38 5.34
CA PRO A 70 19.04 7.40 5.17
C PRO A 70 18.95 6.83 3.75
N HIS A 71 19.23 7.63 2.72
CA HIS A 71 19.21 7.18 1.33
C HIS A 71 20.35 6.22 1.01
N LEU A 72 21.54 6.47 1.57
CA LEU A 72 22.67 5.55 1.45
C LEU A 72 22.39 4.20 2.12
N ARG A 73 21.75 4.23 3.29
CA ARG A 73 21.38 3.00 4.00
C ARG A 73 20.36 2.17 3.20
N GLN A 74 19.33 2.82 2.66
CA GLN A 74 18.34 2.16 1.80
C GLN A 74 19.01 1.54 0.57
N PHE A 75 19.93 2.27 -0.07
CA PHE A 75 20.70 1.75 -1.20
C PHE A 75 21.51 0.50 -0.85
N GLN A 76 22.14 0.46 0.33
CA GLN A 76 22.89 -0.72 0.78
C GLN A 76 22.00 -1.93 1.06
N GLU A 77 20.83 -1.70 1.66
CA GLU A 77 19.82 -2.74 1.90
C GLU A 77 19.30 -3.30 0.56
N ASP A 78 18.93 -2.44 -0.38
CA ASP A 78 18.47 -2.83 -1.71
C ASP A 78 19.55 -3.59 -2.52
N LEU A 79 20.81 -3.19 -2.37
CA LEU A 79 21.95 -3.89 -2.97
C LEU A 79 22.17 -5.26 -2.34
N ALA A 80 22.10 -5.38 -1.02
CA ALA A 80 22.23 -6.65 -0.31
C ALA A 80 21.10 -7.64 -0.66
N GLU A 81 19.89 -7.12 -0.89
CA GLU A 81 18.72 -7.89 -1.35
C GLU A 81 18.81 -8.29 -2.83
N GLY A 82 19.79 -7.77 -3.57
CA GLY A 82 20.03 -8.14 -4.97
C GLY A 82 19.10 -7.48 -5.98
N LYS A 83 18.40 -6.40 -5.59
CA LYS A 83 17.46 -5.66 -6.45
C LYS A 83 18.12 -5.01 -7.68
N PHE A 84 19.44 -4.84 -7.65
CA PHE A 84 20.23 -4.25 -8.75
C PHE A 84 20.87 -5.29 -9.68
N LYS A 85 20.55 -6.59 -9.53
CA LYS A 85 20.98 -7.63 -10.48
C LYS A 85 20.27 -7.41 -11.83
N SER A 86 20.93 -7.71 -12.96
CA SER A 86 20.33 -7.54 -14.29
C SER A 86 19.01 -8.31 -14.47
N ASP A 87 18.88 -9.46 -13.80
CA ASP A 87 17.68 -10.29 -13.83
C ASP A 87 16.47 -9.56 -13.20
N TRP A 88 16.69 -8.81 -12.11
CA TRP A 88 15.65 -7.98 -11.47
C TRP A 88 15.28 -6.76 -12.30
N GLN A 89 16.25 -6.15 -12.99
CA GLN A 89 15.98 -5.03 -13.90
C GLN A 89 15.21 -5.47 -15.15
N TYR A 90 15.46 -6.70 -15.63
CA TYR A 90 14.70 -7.33 -16.70
C TYR A 90 13.27 -7.69 -16.25
N GLU A 91 13.12 -8.32 -15.08
CA GLU A 91 11.81 -8.63 -14.49
C GLU A 91 10.99 -7.38 -14.17
N ALA A 92 11.62 -6.29 -13.70
CA ALA A 92 10.93 -5.01 -13.47
C ALA A 92 10.46 -4.36 -14.78
N GLN A 93 11.28 -4.44 -15.85
CA GLN A 93 10.89 -3.96 -17.18
C GLN A 93 9.83 -4.85 -17.83
N GLU A 94 9.89 -6.18 -17.65
CA GLU A 94 8.84 -7.10 -18.08
C GLU A 94 7.55 -6.90 -17.30
N ALA A 95 7.59 -6.71 -15.98
CA ALA A 95 6.42 -6.37 -15.19
C ALA A 95 5.82 -5.01 -15.58
N ALA A 96 6.65 -4.03 -15.98
CA ALA A 96 6.16 -2.77 -16.53
C ALA A 96 5.53 -2.94 -17.92
N LYS A 97 6.13 -3.75 -18.80
CA LYS A 97 5.59 -4.10 -20.12
C LYS A 97 4.33 -4.95 -20.03
N ASP A 98 4.24 -5.87 -19.08
CA ASP A 98 3.08 -6.73 -18.83
C ASP A 98 1.91 -5.94 -18.22
N ARG A 99 2.19 -4.90 -17.42
CA ARG A 99 1.18 -3.90 -17.01
C ARG A 99 0.71 -3.03 -18.19
N ALA A 100 1.61 -2.64 -19.08
CA ALA A 100 1.28 -1.83 -20.25
C ALA A 100 0.53 -2.62 -21.35
N ASN A 101 0.80 -3.92 -21.46
CA ASN A 101 0.20 -4.82 -22.44
C ASN A 101 -1.09 -5.50 -21.95
N GLY A 102 -1.62 -5.15 -20.77
CA GLY A 102 -2.92 -5.65 -20.32
C GLY A 102 -2.99 -7.16 -20.07
N LYS A 103 -1.86 -7.85 -19.82
CA LYS A 103 -1.88 -9.31 -19.53
C LYS A 103 -2.64 -9.67 -18.26
N TYR A 104 -2.86 -8.71 -17.36
CA TYR A 104 -3.71 -8.84 -16.18
C TYR A 104 -5.17 -8.44 -16.45
N ASP A 105 -5.49 -7.94 -17.65
CA ASP A 105 -6.86 -7.62 -18.05
C ASP A 105 -7.63 -8.89 -18.37
N GLU A 106 -7.08 -9.88 -19.09
CA GLU A 106 -7.82 -11.12 -19.40
C GLU A 106 -8.17 -11.97 -18.15
N TRP A 107 -7.28 -12.01 -17.14
CA TRP A 107 -7.57 -12.69 -15.88
C TRP A 107 -8.57 -11.88 -15.03
N LYS A 108 -8.41 -10.55 -14.95
CA LYS A 108 -9.40 -9.67 -14.30
C LYS A 108 -10.75 -9.70 -15.00
N GLU A 109 -10.78 -9.80 -16.32
CA GLU A 109 -11.98 -9.81 -17.16
C GLU A 109 -12.69 -11.15 -17.05
N LYS A 110 -11.96 -12.28 -16.95
CA LYS A 110 -12.55 -13.59 -16.64
C LYS A 110 -13.08 -13.68 -15.21
N GLU A 111 -12.38 -13.16 -14.20
CA GLU A 111 -12.94 -13.07 -12.84
C GLU A 111 -14.07 -12.05 -12.75
N MET A 112 -14.00 -10.92 -13.48
CA MET A 112 -15.12 -9.98 -13.63
C MET A 112 -16.30 -10.65 -14.33
N GLU A 113 -16.13 -11.44 -15.39
CA GLU A 113 -17.22 -12.17 -16.04
C GLU A 113 -17.85 -13.23 -15.12
N VAL A 114 -17.05 -13.92 -14.31
CA VAL A 114 -17.58 -14.93 -13.36
C VAL A 114 -18.34 -14.25 -12.22
N PHE A 115 -17.82 -13.15 -11.68
CA PHE A 115 -18.42 -12.42 -10.56
C PHE A 115 -19.60 -11.53 -10.99
N TRP A 116 -19.43 -10.73 -12.07
CA TRP A 116 -20.51 -9.90 -12.64
C TRP A 116 -21.52 -10.69 -13.45
N GLY A 117 -21.13 -11.79 -14.11
CA GLY A 117 -22.06 -12.64 -14.85
C GLY A 117 -23.01 -13.42 -13.93
N GLN A 118 -22.62 -13.66 -12.67
CA GLN A 118 -23.52 -14.17 -11.63
C GLN A 118 -24.43 -13.05 -11.08
N LEU A 119 -23.91 -11.85 -10.85
CA LEU A 119 -24.69 -10.69 -10.39
C LEU A 119 -25.70 -10.17 -11.43
N GLN A 120 -25.38 -10.19 -12.74
CA GLN A 120 -26.30 -9.79 -13.80
C GLN A 120 -27.44 -10.80 -14.04
N LYS A 121 -27.26 -12.06 -13.66
CA LYS A 121 -28.32 -13.09 -13.76
C LYS A 121 -29.32 -13.00 -12.60
N LEU A 122 -29.06 -12.18 -11.58
CA LEU A 122 -29.99 -11.94 -10.48
C LEU A 122 -30.93 -10.78 -10.86
N PRO A 123 -32.26 -10.94 -10.73
CA PRO A 123 -33.21 -9.88 -11.03
C PRO A 123 -33.04 -8.75 -10.00
N ALA A 124 -32.36 -7.67 -10.41
CA ALA A 124 -31.89 -6.56 -9.58
C ALA A 124 -32.98 -5.79 -8.80
N GLY A 125 -34.26 -6.00 -9.10
CA GLY A 125 -35.38 -5.29 -8.48
C GLY A 125 -35.95 -5.96 -7.22
N SER A 126 -35.96 -7.30 -7.14
CA SER A 126 -36.56 -8.04 -6.02
C SER A 126 -35.54 -8.44 -4.95
N LEU A 127 -34.29 -8.67 -5.35
CA LEU A 127 -33.19 -9.12 -4.49
C LEU A 127 -32.77 -8.09 -3.43
N ALA A 128 -32.63 -6.82 -3.82
CA ALA A 128 -32.06 -5.77 -2.97
C ALA A 128 -32.92 -5.43 -1.73
N GLY A 129 -34.24 -5.62 -1.83
CA GLY A 129 -35.17 -5.37 -0.72
C GLY A 129 -35.15 -6.48 0.33
N GLU A 130 -34.97 -7.74 -0.09
CA GLU A 130 -35.02 -8.90 0.79
C GLU A 130 -33.65 -9.22 1.41
N SER A 131 -32.56 -9.05 0.65
CA SER A 131 -31.20 -9.15 1.17
C SER A 131 -30.92 -8.10 2.25
N SER A 132 -31.60 -6.94 2.19
CA SER A 132 -31.49 -5.88 3.21
C SER A 132 -31.96 -6.28 4.61
N LYS A 133 -32.77 -7.35 4.72
CA LYS A 133 -33.25 -7.89 6.00
C LYS A 133 -32.19 -8.71 6.73
N ILE A 134 -31.17 -9.20 6.02
CA ILE A 134 -30.07 -9.95 6.63
C ILE A 134 -29.20 -9.01 7.47
N LYS A 135 -28.98 -9.41 8.71
CA LYS A 135 -28.15 -8.67 9.67
C LYS A 135 -26.68 -9.11 9.58
N LEU A 136 -25.77 -8.24 9.98
CA LEU A 136 -24.34 -8.56 10.01
C LEU A 136 -24.05 -9.80 10.86
N ALA A 137 -24.72 -9.94 12.02
CA ALA A 137 -24.58 -11.10 12.89
C ALA A 137 -24.91 -12.42 12.18
N GLU A 138 -25.94 -12.45 11.32
CA GLU A 138 -26.31 -13.64 10.55
C GLU A 138 -25.22 -13.99 9.52
N MET A 139 -24.61 -12.99 8.88
CA MET A 139 -23.49 -13.20 7.95
C MET A 139 -22.23 -13.69 8.68
N ILE A 140 -21.96 -13.20 9.89
CA ILE A 140 -20.83 -13.67 10.71
C ILE A 140 -21.06 -15.12 11.12
N ALA A 141 -22.27 -15.45 11.62
CA ALA A 141 -22.64 -16.81 12.00
C ALA A 141 -22.59 -17.79 10.81
N ALA A 142 -22.89 -17.32 9.60
CA ALA A 142 -22.76 -18.08 8.36
C ALA A 142 -21.32 -18.22 7.85
N GLY A 143 -20.33 -17.60 8.51
CA GLY A 143 -18.93 -17.67 8.10
C GLY A 143 -18.59 -16.87 6.85
N CYS A 144 -19.36 -15.82 6.53
CA CYS A 144 -19.07 -14.97 5.38
C CYS A 144 -17.72 -14.24 5.50
N PHE A 145 -17.25 -14.01 6.73
CA PHE A 145 -15.99 -13.32 7.04
C PHE A 145 -14.99 -14.26 7.72
N GLN A 146 -13.70 -14.03 7.49
CA GLN A 146 -12.61 -14.85 8.01
C GLN A 146 -11.52 -13.96 8.61
N VAL A 147 -10.85 -14.44 9.66
CA VAL A 147 -9.68 -13.78 10.22
C VAL A 147 -8.62 -13.60 9.12
N GLY A 148 -8.08 -12.39 9.02
CA GLY A 148 -7.18 -11.98 7.95
C GLY A 148 -7.86 -11.25 6.79
N ASP A 149 -9.19 -11.23 6.72
CA ASP A 149 -9.91 -10.40 5.76
C ASP A 149 -9.56 -8.92 5.97
N VAL A 150 -9.36 -8.19 4.87
CA VAL A 150 -9.12 -6.74 4.90
C VAL A 150 -10.38 -6.04 4.44
N TRP A 151 -10.90 -5.13 5.25
CA TRP A 151 -12.00 -4.26 4.87
C TRP A 151 -11.45 -2.91 4.44
N ALA A 152 -11.47 -2.66 3.14
CA ALA A 152 -11.08 -1.39 2.54
C ALA A 152 -12.25 -0.41 2.60
N TYR A 153 -12.18 0.53 3.53
CA TYR A 153 -13.09 1.66 3.68
C TYR A 153 -12.70 2.79 2.72
N ALA A 154 -13.65 3.29 1.96
CA ALA A 154 -13.48 4.49 1.14
C ALA A 154 -14.76 5.32 1.11
N ARG A 155 -14.71 6.54 1.63
CA ARG A 155 -15.85 7.46 1.60
C ARG A 155 -15.43 8.90 1.39
N THR A 156 -16.13 9.58 0.49
CA THR A 156 -15.94 11.02 0.25
C THR A 156 -16.90 11.83 1.10
N PHE A 157 -16.36 12.79 1.83
CA PHE A 157 -17.09 13.73 2.67
C PHE A 157 -16.95 15.15 2.12
N LYS A 158 -17.95 15.99 2.39
CA LYS A 158 -17.84 17.44 2.19
C LYS A 158 -17.56 18.09 3.54
N ARG A 159 -16.53 18.92 3.60
CA ARG A 159 -16.21 19.75 4.76
C ARG A 159 -17.11 20.98 4.81
N ASP A 160 -17.11 21.64 5.97
CA ASP A 160 -17.85 22.89 6.20
C ASP A 160 -17.38 24.02 5.25
N ASP A 161 -16.13 23.98 4.77
CA ASP A 161 -15.55 24.89 3.78
C ASP A 161 -15.95 24.57 2.32
N GLY A 162 -16.78 23.54 2.11
CA GLY A 162 -17.22 23.09 0.79
C GLY A 162 -16.23 22.18 0.05
N THR A 163 -15.02 21.97 0.59
CA THR A 163 -14.02 21.07 0.00
C THR A 163 -14.42 19.60 0.18
N LYS A 164 -14.09 18.77 -0.81
CA LYS A 164 -14.30 17.31 -0.74
C LYS A 164 -13.05 16.66 -0.17
N VAL A 165 -13.23 15.76 0.79
CA VAL A 165 -12.16 14.95 1.37
C VAL A 165 -12.52 13.48 1.24
N LEU A 166 -11.62 12.72 0.64
CA LEU A 166 -11.68 11.28 0.62
C LEU A 166 -10.98 10.74 1.88
N VAL A 167 -11.69 9.91 2.64
CA VAL A 167 -11.13 9.12 3.74
C VAL A 167 -11.03 7.68 3.24
N GLU A 168 -9.81 7.16 3.22
CA GLU A 168 -9.52 5.77 2.86
C GLU A 168 -8.74 5.10 3.97
N LYS A 169 -9.17 3.90 4.36
CA LYS A 169 -8.44 3.05 5.31
C LYS A 169 -8.69 1.59 5.00
N GLU A 170 -7.68 0.77 5.19
CA GLU A 170 -7.77 -0.67 5.22
C GLU A 170 -7.69 -1.13 6.67
N VAL A 171 -8.66 -1.92 7.09
CA VAL A 171 -8.69 -2.49 8.45
C VAL A 171 -8.65 -4.01 8.35
N ILE A 172 -7.85 -4.66 9.18
CA ILE A 172 -7.68 -6.12 9.14
C ILE A 172 -8.55 -6.74 10.21
N LEU A 173 -9.35 -7.73 9.83
CA LEU A 173 -10.07 -8.57 10.79
C LEU A 173 -9.07 -9.47 11.52
N LYS A 174 -8.83 -9.19 12.81
CA LYS A 174 -7.86 -9.91 13.65
C LYS A 174 -8.49 -11.10 14.36
N GLU A 175 -9.74 -10.94 14.81
CA GLU A 175 -10.45 -11.96 15.58
C GLU A 175 -11.95 -11.87 15.33
N ILE A 176 -12.63 -13.02 15.43
CA ILE A 176 -14.08 -13.12 15.46
C ILE A 176 -14.45 -13.73 16.81
N ASP A 177 -15.09 -12.93 17.66
CA ASP A 177 -15.51 -13.35 18.99
C ASP A 177 -16.72 -14.30 18.91
N THR A 178 -16.86 -15.12 19.94
CA THR A 178 -17.99 -16.01 20.21
C THR A 178 -19.35 -15.28 20.22
N ASP A 179 -19.37 -14.00 20.60
CA ASP A 179 -20.56 -13.13 20.57
C ASP A 179 -20.87 -12.56 19.17
N LEU A 180 -20.26 -13.11 18.11
CA LEU A 180 -20.36 -12.61 16.73
C LEU A 180 -19.89 -11.15 16.58
N ALA A 181 -18.89 -10.76 17.37
CA ALA A 181 -18.23 -9.46 17.25
C ALA A 181 -16.96 -9.60 16.39
N LEU A 182 -16.73 -8.65 15.49
CA LEU A 182 -15.56 -8.62 14.62
C LEU A 182 -14.53 -7.65 15.19
N VAL A 183 -13.35 -8.15 15.57
CA VAL A 183 -12.26 -7.32 16.10
C VAL A 183 -11.33 -6.93 14.97
N PHE A 184 -11.26 -5.63 14.68
CA PHE A 184 -10.43 -5.08 13.62
C PHE A 184 -9.18 -4.38 14.18
N GLY A 185 -8.05 -4.57 13.50
CA GLY A 185 -6.92 -3.66 13.60
C GLY A 185 -7.13 -2.47 12.66
N VAL A 186 -7.19 -1.26 13.21
CA VAL A 186 -7.45 -0.02 12.48
C VAL A 186 -6.20 0.86 12.50
N PRO A 187 -5.69 1.29 11.33
CA PRO A 187 -4.50 2.14 11.28
C PRO A 187 -4.71 3.46 12.01
N ALA A 188 -3.73 3.90 12.79
CA ALA A 188 -3.81 5.16 13.53
C ALA A 188 -3.82 6.40 12.61
N GLY A 189 -4.49 7.46 13.05
CA GLY A 189 -4.49 8.77 12.40
C GLY A 189 -5.00 8.72 10.94
N ARG A 190 -4.20 9.21 10.00
CA ARG A 190 -4.55 9.30 8.56
C ARG A 190 -3.91 8.20 7.69
N LYS A 191 -3.22 7.24 8.30
CA LYS A 191 -2.61 6.13 7.57
C LYS A 191 -3.71 5.30 6.90
N LYS A 192 -3.48 4.90 5.64
CA LYS A 192 -4.39 4.04 4.87
C LYS A 192 -4.18 2.58 5.21
N PHE A 193 -2.93 2.13 5.29
CA PHE A 193 -2.59 0.72 5.43
C PHE A 193 -2.38 0.30 6.90
N PRO A 194 -2.70 -0.95 7.24
CA PRO A 194 -2.42 -1.59 8.53
C PRO A 194 -0.93 -1.56 8.87
N ASP A 195 -0.62 -1.42 10.15
CA ASP A 195 0.74 -1.37 10.70
C ASP A 195 0.82 -2.19 12.02
N ALA A 196 2.00 -2.34 12.60
CA ALA A 196 2.18 -3.03 13.87
C ALA A 196 1.46 -2.32 15.04
N ASP A 197 1.31 -0.99 14.96
CA ASP A 197 0.70 -0.12 15.97
C ASP A 197 -0.80 0.18 15.71
N ASP A 198 -1.52 -0.77 15.12
CA ASP A 198 -2.95 -0.61 14.84
C ASP A 198 -3.78 -0.50 16.12
N THR A 199 -4.78 0.39 16.11
CA THR A 199 -5.77 0.50 17.19
C THR A 199 -6.86 -0.55 17.01
N GLU A 200 -7.15 -1.33 18.04
CA GLU A 200 -8.20 -2.34 17.98
C GLU A 200 -9.59 -1.70 18.09
N TYR A 201 -10.52 -2.19 17.28
CA TYR A 201 -11.92 -1.82 17.34
C TYR A 201 -12.80 -3.06 17.23
N SER A 202 -13.62 -3.30 18.25
CA SER A 202 -14.62 -4.37 18.23
C SER A 202 -15.93 -3.86 17.63
N LEU A 203 -16.30 -4.43 16.49
CA LEU A 203 -17.56 -4.16 15.81
C LEU A 203 -18.62 -5.17 16.25
N ASN A 204 -19.61 -4.69 16.99
CA ASN A 204 -20.81 -5.43 17.32
C ASN A 204 -22.04 -4.75 16.66
N GLY A 205 -22.66 -5.43 15.69
CA GLY A 205 -23.88 -4.94 15.02
C GLY A 205 -23.65 -4.21 13.69
N ASN A 206 -23.93 -2.91 13.62
CA ASN A 206 -24.01 -2.18 12.35
C ASN A 206 -22.61 -1.71 11.85
N PRO A 207 -22.22 -2.00 10.59
CA PRO A 207 -20.96 -1.52 9.98
C PRO A 207 -20.72 -0.01 10.04
N ALA A 208 -21.78 0.79 10.24
CA ALA A 208 -21.66 2.23 10.45
C ALA A 208 -20.79 2.59 11.67
N GLY A 209 -20.80 1.76 12.72
CA GLY A 209 -19.99 2.00 13.93
C GLY A 209 -18.49 2.05 13.63
N LEU A 210 -17.99 1.08 12.87
CA LEU A 210 -16.60 1.04 12.40
C LEU A 210 -16.25 2.27 11.55
N GLY A 211 -17.20 2.76 10.74
CA GLY A 211 -16.97 3.87 9.82
C GLY A 211 -16.87 5.19 10.57
N ASN A 212 -17.72 5.34 11.59
CA ASN A 212 -17.65 6.46 12.52
C ASN A 212 -16.32 6.47 13.27
N PHE A 213 -15.83 5.30 13.70
CA PHE A 213 -14.53 5.16 14.36
C PHE A 213 -13.37 5.53 13.43
N ILE A 214 -13.36 5.03 12.19
CA ILE A 214 -12.36 5.36 11.16
C ILE A 214 -12.28 6.86 10.91
N VAL A 215 -13.44 7.51 10.74
CA VAL A 215 -13.52 8.96 10.48
C VAL A 215 -13.09 9.77 11.70
N ALA A 216 -13.44 9.32 12.92
CA ALA A 216 -13.00 9.96 14.15
C ALA A 216 -11.47 9.89 14.31
N LEU A 217 -10.85 8.74 14.00
CA LEU A 217 -9.40 8.59 14.00
C LEU A 217 -8.70 9.46 12.95
N ASP A 218 -9.32 9.63 11.77
CA ASP A 218 -8.77 10.47 10.71
C ASP A 218 -8.78 11.97 11.09
N GLY A 219 -9.79 12.41 11.84
CA GLY A 219 -9.89 13.72 12.48
C GLY A 219 -10.14 14.90 11.53
N ARG A 220 -10.28 14.66 10.21
CA ARG A 220 -10.51 15.72 9.21
C ARG A 220 -11.96 16.14 9.04
N ILE A 221 -12.91 15.39 9.61
CA ILE A 221 -14.36 15.55 9.42
C ILE A 221 -15.03 15.75 10.78
N SER A 222 -15.71 16.88 10.94
CA SER A 222 -16.41 17.28 12.17
C SER A 222 -17.84 16.73 12.25
N LYS A 223 -18.51 16.58 11.11
CA LYS A 223 -19.90 16.11 11.00
C LYS A 223 -20.00 14.94 10.05
N LEU A 224 -20.50 13.81 10.55
CA LEU A 224 -20.72 12.63 9.74
C LEU A 224 -22.15 12.66 9.17
N PRO A 225 -22.32 12.78 7.85
CA PRO A 225 -23.64 12.62 7.25
C PRO A 225 -24.08 11.16 7.31
N ASN A 226 -25.38 10.94 7.46
CA ASN A 226 -25.97 9.60 7.33
C ASN A 226 -25.65 9.03 5.94
N GLY A 227 -25.16 7.79 5.90
CA GLY A 227 -24.76 7.11 4.67
C GLY A 227 -25.00 5.62 4.78
N ASN A 228 -24.97 4.94 3.63
CA ASN A 228 -25.12 3.49 3.61
C ASN A 228 -23.76 2.81 3.81
N ALA A 229 -23.42 2.55 5.08
CA ALA A 229 -22.17 1.93 5.46
C ALA A 229 -21.90 0.59 4.75
N TRP A 230 -22.93 -0.16 4.34
CA TRP A 230 -22.77 -1.43 3.62
C TRP A 230 -22.10 -1.29 2.26
N LYS A 231 -22.08 -0.08 1.67
CA LYS A 231 -21.43 0.20 0.39
C LYS A 231 -20.07 0.87 0.54
N ASP A 232 -19.74 1.33 1.74
CA ASP A 232 -18.51 2.09 2.01
C ASP A 232 -17.29 1.18 2.24
N TYR A 233 -17.50 -0.13 2.41
CA TYR A 233 -16.44 -1.12 2.59
C TYR A 233 -16.43 -2.13 1.45
N ARG A 234 -15.22 -2.41 0.96
CA ARG A 234 -14.90 -3.59 0.15
C ARG A 234 -14.15 -4.61 0.98
N VAL A 235 -14.51 -5.88 0.82
CA VAL A 235 -13.89 -6.98 1.53
C VAL A 235 -12.86 -7.63 0.62
N LEU A 236 -11.62 -7.71 1.08
CA LEU A 236 -10.52 -8.38 0.41
C LEU A 236 -10.13 -9.62 1.22
N ARG A 237 -10.02 -10.77 0.57
CA ARG A 237 -9.56 -12.02 1.18
C ARG A 237 -8.34 -12.52 0.44
N ALA A 238 -7.19 -12.61 1.11
CA ALA A 238 -5.94 -13.02 0.48
C ALA A 238 -5.65 -12.26 -0.83
N ASN A 239 -5.91 -10.95 -0.85
CA ASN A 239 -5.77 -10.06 -2.02
C ASN A 239 -6.78 -10.30 -3.18
N GLN A 240 -7.82 -11.11 -2.96
CA GLN A 240 -8.96 -11.26 -3.87
C GLN A 240 -10.12 -10.34 -3.43
N ASP A 241 -10.70 -9.57 -4.38
CA ASP A 241 -11.84 -8.69 -4.12
C ASP A 241 -13.14 -9.52 -4.03
N MET A 242 -13.74 -9.55 -2.84
CA MET A 242 -15.00 -10.25 -2.58
C MET A 242 -16.23 -9.35 -2.84
N GLY A 243 -16.01 -8.09 -3.22
CA GLY A 243 -17.04 -7.08 -3.40
C GLY A 243 -17.29 -6.23 -2.14
N THR A 244 -18.33 -5.41 -2.19
CA THR A 244 -18.76 -4.61 -1.03
C THR A 244 -19.45 -5.48 0.03
N LEU A 245 -19.58 -5.00 1.27
CA LEU A 245 -20.39 -5.71 2.27
C LEU A 245 -21.83 -5.94 1.79
N PHE A 246 -22.36 -5.02 0.98
CA PHE A 246 -23.65 -5.18 0.33
C PHE A 246 -23.65 -6.36 -0.65
N ASP A 247 -22.63 -6.47 -1.51
CA ASP A 247 -22.49 -7.57 -2.47
C ASP A 247 -22.29 -8.93 -1.77
N VAL A 248 -21.48 -8.97 -0.71
CA VAL A 248 -21.30 -10.17 0.12
C VAL A 248 -22.63 -10.61 0.75
N ARG A 249 -23.44 -9.64 1.19
CA ARG A 249 -24.78 -9.91 1.74
C ARG A 249 -25.76 -10.43 0.69
N GLU A 250 -25.75 -9.84 -0.50
CA GLU A 250 -26.58 -10.32 -1.62
C GLU A 250 -26.16 -11.71 -2.08
N ALA A 251 -24.85 -11.98 -2.19
CA ALA A 251 -24.32 -13.28 -2.54
C ALA A 251 -24.68 -14.34 -1.48
N PHE A 252 -24.68 -13.98 -0.19
CA PHE A 252 -25.15 -14.88 0.87
C PHE A 252 -26.65 -15.16 0.75
N TRP A 253 -27.49 -14.13 0.54
CA TRP A 253 -28.93 -14.32 0.36
C TRP A 253 -29.23 -15.22 -0.84
N ALA A 254 -28.56 -14.99 -1.98
CA ALA A 254 -28.79 -15.73 -3.22
C ALA A 254 -28.36 -17.21 -3.15
N ARG A 255 -27.60 -17.60 -2.11
CA ARG A 255 -27.16 -18.98 -1.86
C ARG A 255 -28.08 -19.72 -0.89
N GLN A 256 -29.05 -19.05 -0.27
CA GLN A 256 -30.09 -19.68 0.55
C GLN A 256 -31.16 -20.31 -0.32
#